data_AF-A0A7C6S911-F1
#
_entry.id   AF-A0A7C6S911-F1
#
_cell.length_a   1.000
_cell.length_b   1.000
_cell.length_c   1.000
_cell.angle_alpha   90.00
_cell.angle_beta   90.00
_cell.angle_gamma   90.00
#
_symmetry.space_group_name_H-M   'P 1'
#
loop_
_entity.id
_entity.type
_entity.pdbx_description
1 polymer ?
#
loop_
_entity_poly.entity_id
_entity_poly.type
_entity_poly.pdbx_seq_one_letter_code
_entity_poly.pdbx_strand_id
1 'polypeptide(L)'
;MVKPRYKFQMYRDLQQNLGRIYEEAKKAADEIGIPPELRDKFGLTGAISGCPAPLRADIRAAAEKGAREVIPLARLVEEIREIVKDVYGDEYDAAPVNTCEAGLWVSYDCLFAPPLLGRGDNYRARYLAPYEKHMHHQAGYGRPFPAKYKDFLADRGSTAGEMGFYGKRQNNLDVVIVPLAGARYENHGIKYWPVPLLTEVDPDVSFRELEKTAERHAGYLTGITSLGYDTPGYGYG
;
A
#
# COMPACT_ATOMS: atom_id res chain seq x y z
N MET A 1 -10.82 -15.67 -29.36
CA MET A 1 -12.01 -15.62 -28.46
C MET A 1 -13.03 -14.67 -29.03
N VAL A 2 -14.32 -15.01 -29.00
CA VAL A 2 -15.40 -14.06 -29.32
C VAL A 2 -15.37 -12.96 -28.26
N LYS A 3 -15.42 -11.68 -28.68
CA LYS A 3 -15.39 -10.55 -27.74
C LYS A 3 -16.65 -10.61 -26.86
N PRO A 4 -16.52 -10.78 -25.53
CA PRO A 4 -17.68 -10.84 -24.65
C PRO A 4 -18.42 -9.51 -24.64
N ARG A 5 -19.75 -9.54 -24.62
CA ARG A 5 -20.59 -8.34 -24.53
C ARG A 5 -20.63 -7.80 -23.10
N TYR A 6 -20.57 -8.69 -22.11
CA TYR A 6 -20.60 -8.35 -20.69
C TYR A 6 -19.45 -9.04 -19.94
N LYS A 7 -18.92 -8.39 -18.90
CA LYS A 7 -17.78 -8.91 -18.12
C LYS A 7 -18.02 -10.26 -17.46
N PHE A 8 -19.25 -10.55 -17.00
CA PHE A 8 -19.55 -11.86 -16.42
C PHE A 8 -19.39 -13.02 -17.42
N GLN A 9 -19.60 -12.75 -18.71
CA GLN A 9 -19.39 -13.74 -19.77
C GLN A 9 -17.90 -14.06 -19.91
N MET A 10 -17.06 -13.02 -19.88
CA MET A 10 -15.60 -13.19 -19.84
C MET A 10 -15.15 -14.06 -18.66
N TYR A 11 -15.65 -13.80 -17.45
CA TYR A 11 -15.26 -14.62 -16.28
C TYR A 11 -15.73 -16.06 -16.39
N ARG A 12 -16.95 -16.29 -16.91
CA ARG A 12 -17.45 -17.64 -17.16
C ARG A 12 -16.56 -18.36 -18.17
N ASP A 13 -16.17 -17.70 -19.24
CA ASP A 13 -15.31 -18.28 -20.27
C ASP A 13 -13.91 -18.58 -19.70
N LEU A 14 -13.35 -17.69 -18.86
CA LEU A 14 -12.10 -17.94 -18.13
C LEU A 14 -12.20 -19.16 -17.22
N GLN A 15 -13.30 -19.29 -16.47
CA GLN A 15 -13.54 -20.44 -15.60
C GLN A 15 -13.66 -21.75 -16.38
N GLN A 16 -14.35 -21.74 -17.52
CA GLN A 16 -14.48 -22.91 -18.41
C GLN A 16 -13.14 -23.31 -19.05
N ASN A 17 -12.25 -22.35 -19.27
CA ASN A 17 -10.93 -22.57 -19.89
C ASN A 17 -9.80 -22.76 -18.86
N LEU A 18 -10.11 -22.87 -17.57
CA LEU A 18 -9.12 -22.84 -16.50
C LEU A 18 -8.03 -23.92 -16.66
N GLY A 19 -8.39 -25.14 -17.09
CA GLY A 19 -7.44 -26.22 -17.35
C GLY A 19 -6.42 -25.87 -18.43
N ARG A 20 -6.89 -25.35 -19.57
CA ARG A 20 -6.03 -24.89 -20.68
C ARG A 20 -5.10 -23.76 -20.25
N ILE A 21 -5.60 -22.80 -19.49
CA ILE A 21 -4.79 -21.69 -18.96
C ILE A 21 -3.65 -22.23 -18.07
N TYR A 22 -3.93 -23.19 -17.20
CA TYR A 22 -2.89 -23.80 -16.35
C TYR A 22 -1.88 -24.64 -17.14
N GLU A 23 -2.32 -25.34 -18.19
CA GLU A 23 -1.41 -26.06 -19.10
C GLU A 23 -0.49 -25.09 -19.86
N GLU A 24 -1.05 -24.01 -20.42
CA GLU A 24 -0.27 -22.95 -21.07
C GLU A 24 0.75 -22.34 -20.09
N ALA A 25 0.34 -22.06 -18.84
CA ALA A 25 1.25 -21.54 -17.82
C ALA A 25 2.37 -22.52 -17.44
N LYS A 26 2.08 -23.82 -17.34
CA LYS A 26 3.10 -24.86 -17.08
C LYS A 26 4.11 -24.94 -18.23
N LYS A 27 3.62 -24.93 -19.46
CA LYS A 27 4.48 -24.94 -20.65
C LYS A 27 5.37 -23.71 -20.71
N ALA A 28 4.83 -22.53 -20.40
CA ALA A 28 5.62 -21.31 -20.33
C ALA A 28 6.71 -21.39 -19.23
N ALA A 29 6.40 -21.99 -18.08
CA ALA A 29 7.39 -22.23 -17.02
C ALA A 29 8.51 -23.18 -17.47
N ASP A 30 8.20 -24.20 -18.27
CA ASP A 30 9.20 -25.07 -18.90
C ASP A 30 10.06 -24.30 -19.92
N GLU A 31 9.43 -23.48 -20.78
CA GLU A 31 10.10 -22.71 -21.84
C GLU A 31 11.09 -21.67 -21.29
N ILE A 32 10.74 -20.99 -20.20
CA ILE A 32 11.65 -20.03 -19.53
C ILE A 32 12.64 -20.71 -18.58
N GLY A 33 12.60 -22.04 -18.46
CA GLY A 33 13.58 -22.83 -17.71
C GLY A 33 13.42 -22.76 -16.20
N ILE A 34 12.19 -22.63 -15.67
CA ILE A 34 11.97 -22.65 -14.22
C ILE A 34 12.37 -24.02 -13.64
N PRO A 35 13.33 -24.06 -12.68
CA PRO A 35 13.74 -25.30 -12.05
C PRO A 35 12.56 -26.03 -11.36
N PRO A 36 12.42 -27.36 -11.51
CA PRO A 36 11.32 -28.13 -10.92
C PRO A 36 11.14 -27.90 -9.41
N GLU A 37 12.23 -27.74 -8.68
CA GLU A 37 12.26 -27.50 -7.24
C GLU A 37 11.73 -26.13 -6.82
N LEU A 38 11.63 -25.16 -7.74
CA LEU A 38 11.06 -23.83 -7.48
C LEU A 38 9.61 -23.71 -7.96
N ARG A 39 9.07 -24.70 -8.68
CA ARG A 39 7.66 -24.69 -9.12
C ARG A 39 6.74 -24.62 -7.92
N ASP A 40 5.68 -23.84 -8.06
CA ASP A 40 4.69 -23.54 -7.00
C ASP A 40 5.27 -22.85 -5.74
N LYS A 41 6.56 -22.48 -5.74
CA LYS A 41 7.23 -21.74 -4.64
C LYS A 41 7.50 -20.27 -4.96
N PHE A 42 7.18 -19.82 -6.17
CA PHE A 42 7.29 -18.41 -6.54
C PHE A 42 6.15 -17.60 -5.94
N GLY A 43 6.50 -16.67 -5.03
CA GLY A 43 5.61 -15.59 -4.64
C GLY A 43 5.53 -14.55 -5.76
N LEU A 44 4.35 -14.38 -6.38
CA LEU A 44 4.13 -13.40 -7.44
C LEU A 44 3.86 -11.96 -6.93
N THR A 45 3.99 -11.73 -5.62
CA THR A 45 3.63 -10.45 -4.99
C THR A 45 4.68 -10.06 -3.96
N GLY A 46 5.45 -9.02 -4.27
CA GLY A 46 6.41 -8.42 -3.33
C GLY A 46 5.77 -7.57 -2.23
N ALA A 47 4.47 -7.23 -2.35
CA ALA A 47 3.79 -6.28 -1.46
C ALA A 47 2.84 -6.93 -0.44
N ILE A 48 2.31 -8.11 -0.76
CA ILE A 48 1.41 -8.89 0.11
C ILE A 48 1.98 -10.28 0.13
N SER A 49 2.91 -10.52 1.03
CA SER A 49 3.71 -11.74 0.99
C SER A 49 2.92 -12.94 1.50
N GLY A 50 2.11 -13.54 0.63
CA GLY A 50 1.52 -14.86 0.87
C GLY A 50 2.56 -15.99 0.89
N CYS A 51 3.78 -15.72 0.40
CA CYS A 51 4.89 -16.68 0.37
C CYS A 51 6.24 -15.94 0.42
N PRO A 52 6.67 -15.43 1.59
CA PRO A 52 7.94 -14.72 1.70
C PRO A 52 9.11 -15.68 1.48
N ALA A 53 10.17 -15.19 0.83
CA ALA A 53 11.43 -15.90 0.81
C ALA A 53 11.96 -16.07 2.25
N PRO A 54 12.63 -17.20 2.57
CA PRO A 54 13.25 -17.35 3.88
C PRO A 54 14.32 -16.29 4.09
N LEU A 55 14.45 -15.82 5.34
CA LEU A 55 15.54 -14.94 5.72
C LEU A 55 16.89 -15.62 5.45
N ARG A 56 17.85 -14.79 5.03
CA ARG A 56 19.24 -15.19 4.78
C ARG A 56 19.85 -15.78 6.06
N ALA A 57 20.72 -16.78 5.92
CA ALA A 57 21.19 -17.59 7.05
C ALA A 57 21.94 -16.76 8.11
N ASP A 58 22.71 -15.78 7.66
CA ASP A 58 23.42 -14.82 8.50
C ASP A 58 22.47 -13.90 9.28
N ILE A 59 21.41 -13.40 8.65
CA ILE A 59 20.37 -12.59 9.31
C ILE A 59 19.67 -13.43 10.39
N ARG A 60 19.32 -14.68 10.09
CA ARG A 60 18.69 -15.59 11.05
C ARG A 60 19.59 -15.85 12.26
N ALA A 61 20.88 -16.11 12.04
CA ALA A 61 21.85 -16.33 13.10
C ALA A 61 22.04 -15.09 13.97
N ALA A 62 22.12 -13.91 13.36
CA ALA A 62 22.22 -12.64 14.08
C ALA A 62 20.96 -12.36 14.91
N ALA A 63 19.78 -12.58 14.35
CA ALA A 63 18.50 -12.42 15.05
C ALA A 63 18.38 -13.36 16.27
N GLU A 64 18.75 -14.64 16.10
CA GLU A 64 18.71 -15.62 17.19
C GLU A 64 19.71 -15.27 18.31
N LYS A 65 20.91 -14.80 17.95
CA LYS A 65 21.89 -14.33 18.93
C LYS A 65 21.38 -13.11 19.68
N GLY A 66 20.94 -12.08 18.96
CA GLY A 66 20.46 -10.83 19.55
C GLY A 66 19.25 -11.02 20.47
N ALA A 67 18.38 -11.99 20.17
CA ALA A 67 17.24 -12.32 21.01
C ALA A 67 17.60 -12.89 22.40
N ARG A 68 18.87 -13.30 22.61
CA ARG A 68 19.36 -13.87 23.87
C ARG A 68 20.27 -12.92 24.66
N GLU A 69 20.53 -11.73 24.13
CA GLU A 69 21.40 -10.74 24.74
C GLU A 69 20.59 -9.58 25.33
N VAL A 70 21.04 -9.04 26.45
CA VAL A 70 20.51 -7.79 27.00
C VAL A 70 21.29 -6.65 26.36
N ILE A 71 20.67 -5.96 25.41
CA ILE A 71 21.30 -4.88 24.65
C ILE A 71 20.66 -3.55 25.04
N PRO A 72 21.45 -2.52 25.40
CA PRO A 72 20.91 -1.17 25.61
C PRO A 72 20.22 -0.65 24.34
N LEU A 73 18.99 -0.15 24.49
CA LEU A 73 18.21 0.35 23.35
C LEU A 73 18.91 1.52 22.65
N ALA A 74 19.56 2.41 23.40
CA ALA A 74 20.29 3.55 22.85
C ALA A 74 21.33 3.12 21.80
N ARG A 75 22.06 2.04 22.10
CA ARG A 75 23.06 1.47 21.18
C ARG A 75 22.43 1.01 19.87
N LEU A 76 21.35 0.22 19.94
CA LEU A 76 20.67 -0.27 18.73
C LEU A 76 20.10 0.88 17.90
N VAL A 77 19.55 1.90 18.57
CA VAL A 77 19.02 3.09 17.90
C VAL A 77 20.15 3.84 17.19
N GLU A 78 21.28 4.09 17.85
CA GLU A 78 22.44 4.77 17.26
C GLU A 78 23.01 3.98 16.07
N GLU A 79 23.24 2.68 16.20
CA GLU A 79 23.74 1.82 15.12
C GLU A 79 22.78 1.83 13.90
N ILE A 80 21.46 1.82 14.12
CA ILE A 80 20.47 1.93 13.02
C ILE A 80 20.56 3.30 12.35
N ARG A 81 20.69 4.38 13.12
CA ARG A 81 20.79 5.75 12.58
C ARG A 81 22.05 5.92 11.74
N GLU A 82 23.18 5.38 12.20
CA GLU A 82 24.44 5.34 11.44
C GLU A 82 24.27 4.61 10.11
N ILE A 83 23.66 3.41 10.10
CA ILE A 83 23.40 2.66 8.86
C ILE A 83 22.58 3.47 7.86
N VAL A 84 21.52 4.16 8.32
CA VAL A 84 20.69 4.98 7.45
C VAL A 84 21.48 6.18 6.90
N LYS A 85 22.27 6.84 7.75
CA LYS A 85 23.11 7.98 7.35
C LYS A 85 24.22 7.58 6.39
N ASP A 86 24.83 6.41 6.56
CA ASP A 86 25.85 5.89 5.64
C ASP A 86 25.28 5.62 4.23
N VAL A 87 24.01 5.23 4.14
CA VAL A 87 23.35 4.91 2.87
C VAL A 87 22.78 6.17 2.18
N TYR A 88 22.14 7.06 2.95
CA TYR A 88 21.37 8.18 2.39
C TYR A 88 22.02 9.56 2.61
N GLY A 89 23.00 9.66 3.51
CA GLY A 89 23.68 10.91 3.88
C GLY A 89 23.30 11.41 5.28
N ASP A 90 24.10 12.32 5.84
CA ASP A 90 23.96 12.78 7.22
C ASP A 90 22.66 13.55 7.49
N GLU A 91 22.03 14.13 6.47
CA GLU A 91 20.72 14.79 6.63
C GLU A 91 19.57 13.80 6.88
N TYR A 92 19.81 12.50 6.73
CA TYR A 92 18.82 11.45 7.01
C TYR A 92 18.92 10.94 8.44
N ASP A 93 17.82 10.37 8.93
CA ASP A 93 17.74 9.79 10.26
C ASP A 93 16.81 8.57 10.28
N ALA A 94 16.85 7.79 11.36
CA ALA A 94 16.06 6.60 11.54
C ALA A 94 15.18 6.68 12.79
N ALA A 95 13.91 6.29 12.64
CA ALA A 95 13.00 6.01 13.74
C ALA A 95 12.72 4.49 13.75
N PRO A 96 13.32 3.71 14.68
CA PRO A 96 13.12 2.27 14.72
C PRO A 96 11.66 1.94 15.03
N VAL A 97 11.01 1.22 14.10
CA VAL A 97 9.63 0.73 14.23
C VAL A 97 9.59 -0.77 14.02
N ASN A 98 8.61 -1.43 14.62
CA ASN A 98 8.47 -2.89 14.57
C ASN A 98 7.92 -3.41 13.23
N THR A 99 7.18 -2.59 12.48
CA THR A 99 6.63 -2.94 11.15
C THR A 99 6.51 -1.72 10.23
N CYS A 100 6.32 -1.96 8.94
CA CYS A 100 6.01 -0.91 7.96
C CYS A 100 4.69 -0.20 8.29
N GLU A 101 3.68 -0.95 8.74
CA GLU A 101 2.40 -0.40 9.18
C GLU A 101 2.53 0.52 10.39
N ALA A 102 3.42 0.20 11.34
CA ALA A 102 3.70 1.05 12.48
C ALA A 102 4.44 2.34 12.06
N GLY A 103 5.39 2.24 11.14
CA GLY A 103 6.06 3.40 10.55
C GLY A 103 5.07 4.35 9.87
N LEU A 104 4.15 3.80 9.06
CA LEU A 104 3.06 4.58 8.49
C LEU A 104 2.15 5.13 9.59
N TRP A 105 1.72 4.33 10.57
CA TRP A 105 0.84 4.80 11.64
C TRP A 105 1.43 6.01 12.39
N VAL A 106 2.70 5.94 12.80
CA VAL A 106 3.43 7.03 13.46
C VAL A 106 3.55 8.24 12.54
N SER A 107 3.86 8.03 11.26
CA SER A 107 3.96 9.14 10.30
C SER A 107 2.65 9.90 10.18
N TYR A 108 1.51 9.21 10.11
CA TYR A 108 0.19 9.85 10.02
C TYR A 108 -0.20 10.54 11.32
N ASP A 109 0.11 9.92 12.47
CA ASP A 109 -0.16 10.50 13.78
C ASP A 109 0.63 11.80 14.00
N CYS A 110 1.91 11.81 13.62
CA CYS A 110 2.77 12.97 13.78
C CYS A 110 2.55 14.07 12.74
N LEU A 111 2.28 13.72 11.47
CA LEU A 111 2.26 14.69 10.38
C LEU A 111 0.85 15.16 10.01
N PHE A 112 -0.17 14.30 10.10
CA PHE A 112 -1.49 14.59 9.55
C PHE A 112 -2.59 14.67 10.61
N ALA A 113 -2.52 13.84 11.64
CA ALA A 113 -3.55 13.78 12.66
C ALA A 113 -3.50 15.01 13.59
N PRO A 114 -4.64 15.43 14.15
CA PRO A 114 -4.65 16.42 15.22
C PRO A 114 -3.92 15.88 16.48
N PRO A 115 -3.33 16.76 17.32
CA PRO A 115 -2.69 16.35 18.56
C PRO A 115 -3.57 15.46 19.42
N LEU A 116 -2.98 14.38 19.95
CA LEU A 116 -3.68 13.48 20.87
C LEU A 116 -3.96 14.13 22.23
N LEU A 117 -3.11 15.07 22.65
CA LEU A 117 -3.16 15.72 23.96
C LEU A 117 -3.61 17.17 23.81
N GLY A 118 -4.68 17.54 24.51
CA GLY A 118 -5.24 18.88 24.51
C GLY A 118 -6.55 18.96 25.29
N ARG A 119 -6.95 20.15 25.74
CA ARG A 119 -8.29 20.36 26.32
C ARG A 119 -9.27 20.68 25.19
N GLY A 120 -10.44 20.04 25.20
CA GLY A 120 -11.51 20.27 24.21
C GLY A 120 -11.52 19.23 23.09
N ASP A 121 -12.37 19.46 22.09
CA ASP A 121 -12.46 18.59 20.92
C ASP A 121 -11.33 18.88 19.93
N ASN A 122 -10.72 17.81 19.41
CA ASN A 122 -9.72 17.94 18.35
C ASN A 122 -10.34 18.56 17.10
N TYR A 123 -9.63 19.48 16.46
CA TYR A 123 -10.02 20.00 15.15
C TYR A 123 -10.03 18.87 14.11
N ARG A 124 -10.71 19.10 12.98
CA ARG A 124 -10.73 18.15 11.87
C ARG A 124 -9.51 18.36 10.99
N ALA A 125 -8.79 17.29 10.68
CA ALA A 125 -7.71 17.28 9.69
C ALA A 125 -8.10 16.46 8.47
N ARG A 126 -7.51 16.78 7.32
CA ARG A 126 -7.69 16.08 6.05
C ARG A 126 -6.36 15.91 5.34
N TYR A 127 -6.11 14.75 4.77
CA TYR A 127 -5.04 14.56 3.79
C TYR A 127 -5.61 14.12 2.44
N LEU A 128 -4.91 14.44 1.36
CA LEU A 128 -5.26 13.96 0.03
C LEU A 128 -4.53 12.65 -0.27
N ALA A 129 -5.23 11.72 -0.93
CA ALA A 129 -4.64 10.52 -1.50
C ALA A 129 -5.15 10.33 -2.94
N PRO A 130 -4.28 10.13 -3.93
CA PRO A 130 -4.70 9.69 -5.25
C PRO A 130 -5.48 8.39 -5.17
N TYR A 131 -6.49 8.24 -6.03
CA TYR A 131 -7.23 6.99 -6.14
C TYR A 131 -6.39 6.00 -6.97
N GLU A 132 -5.47 5.32 -6.30
CA GLU A 132 -4.44 4.49 -6.92
C GLU A 132 -4.47 3.03 -6.45
N LYS A 133 -3.61 2.19 -7.05
CA LYS A 133 -3.49 0.77 -6.67
C LYS A 133 -2.94 0.69 -5.25
N HIS A 134 -3.30 -0.33 -4.47
CA HIS A 134 -2.79 -0.53 -3.10
C HIS A 134 -3.08 0.61 -2.11
N MET A 135 -4.09 1.44 -2.37
CA MET A 135 -4.52 2.56 -1.51
C MET A 135 -4.84 2.21 -0.05
N HIS A 136 -5.01 0.92 0.29
CA HIS A 136 -5.13 0.43 1.68
C HIS A 136 -3.92 0.66 2.59
N HIS A 137 -2.73 0.91 2.04
CA HIS A 137 -1.57 1.26 2.85
C HIS A 137 -1.64 2.72 3.27
N GLN A 138 -1.71 3.64 2.33
CA GLN A 138 -1.59 5.07 2.56
C GLN A 138 -2.93 5.77 2.84
N ALA A 139 -4.04 5.42 2.17
CA ALA A 139 -5.34 6.06 2.46
C ALA A 139 -6.10 5.42 3.63
N GLY A 140 -5.51 4.44 4.31
CA GLY A 140 -6.20 3.66 5.34
C GLY A 140 -6.32 4.34 6.70
N TYR A 141 -5.69 5.50 6.90
CA TYR A 141 -5.53 6.11 8.23
C TYR A 141 -6.57 7.19 8.57
N GLY A 142 -7.37 7.63 7.59
CA GLY A 142 -8.44 8.61 7.78
C GLY A 142 -9.81 8.02 7.46
N ARG A 143 -10.89 8.74 7.77
CA ARG A 143 -12.23 8.36 7.28
C ARG A 143 -12.34 8.70 5.80
N PRO A 144 -12.73 7.76 4.92
CA PRO A 144 -12.85 8.04 3.49
C PRO A 144 -13.88 9.11 3.17
N PHE A 145 -13.48 10.08 2.35
CA PHE A 145 -14.32 11.12 1.80
C PHE A 145 -14.08 11.27 0.28
N PRO A 146 -15.16 11.35 -0.53
CA PRO A 146 -16.57 11.21 -0.18
C PRO A 146 -16.98 9.80 0.27
N ALA A 147 -18.16 9.68 0.89
CA ALA A 147 -18.66 8.44 1.49
C ALA A 147 -18.74 7.23 0.54
N LYS A 148 -18.81 7.45 -0.79
CA LYS A 148 -18.80 6.37 -1.79
C LYS A 148 -17.52 5.52 -1.75
N TYR A 149 -16.44 6.00 -1.13
CA TYR A 149 -15.17 5.29 -1.00
C TYR A 149 -15.01 4.53 0.32
N LYS A 150 -16.01 4.58 1.22
CA LYS A 150 -15.96 3.91 2.53
C LYS A 150 -15.63 2.43 2.44
N ASP A 151 -16.22 1.74 1.47
CA ASP A 151 -16.04 0.29 1.33
C ASP A 151 -14.88 -0.06 0.44
N PHE A 152 -14.32 0.87 -0.36
CA PHE A 152 -13.23 0.55 -1.30
C PHE A 152 -12.01 -0.11 -0.63
N LEU A 153 -11.82 0.10 0.67
CA LEU A 153 -10.75 -0.47 1.45
C LEU A 153 -11.16 -1.68 2.31
N ALA A 154 -12.45 -2.01 2.43
CA ALA A 154 -12.95 -2.96 3.43
C ALA A 154 -12.53 -4.42 3.22
N ASP A 155 -12.10 -4.81 2.01
CA ASP A 155 -11.77 -6.20 1.66
C ASP A 155 -10.26 -6.43 1.39
N ARG A 156 -9.42 -5.40 1.61
CA ARG A 156 -7.97 -5.42 1.35
C ARG A 156 -7.21 -5.10 2.65
N GLY A 157 -7.06 -6.09 3.54
CA GLY A 157 -6.27 -5.98 4.77
C GLY A 157 -6.92 -5.17 5.90
N SER A 158 -6.14 -4.80 6.92
CA SER A 158 -6.60 -3.91 8.00
C SER A 158 -6.75 -2.48 7.48
N THR A 159 -7.97 -1.92 7.45
CA THR A 159 -8.26 -0.64 6.77
C THR A 159 -9.33 0.18 7.48
N ALA A 160 -9.42 1.47 7.15
CA ALA A 160 -10.55 2.32 7.52
C ALA A 160 -11.74 2.07 6.57
N GLY A 161 -12.89 1.70 7.14
CA GLY A 161 -14.15 1.41 6.45
C GLY A 161 -15.21 0.99 7.47
N GLU A 162 -16.47 0.80 7.07
CA GLU A 162 -17.53 0.38 8.01
C GLU A 162 -17.29 -1.02 8.59
N MET A 163 -16.62 -1.89 7.82
CA MET A 163 -16.26 -3.26 8.20
C MET A 163 -14.74 -3.49 8.38
N GLY A 164 -13.94 -2.42 8.38
CA GLY A 164 -12.48 -2.51 8.47
C GLY A 164 -11.96 -2.77 9.90
N PHE A 165 -10.76 -3.35 10.03
CA PHE A 165 -10.07 -3.46 11.33
C PHE A 165 -9.80 -2.06 11.89
N TYR A 166 -10.49 -1.70 12.97
CA TYR A 166 -10.53 -0.38 13.61
C TYR A 166 -9.17 0.23 14.04
N GLY A 167 -8.04 -0.47 13.87
CA GLY A 167 -6.72 -0.03 14.34
C GLY A 167 -6.02 1.05 13.49
N LYS A 168 -6.41 1.28 12.23
CA LYS A 168 -5.75 2.30 11.37
C LYS A 168 -6.39 3.69 11.44
N ARG A 169 -7.68 3.78 11.72
CA ARG A 169 -8.42 5.04 11.60
C ARG A 169 -8.06 6.00 12.75
N GLN A 170 -7.37 7.08 12.42
CA GLN A 170 -7.00 8.11 13.37
C GLN A 170 -8.18 9.00 13.78
N ASN A 171 -8.08 9.57 14.98
CA ASN A 171 -9.09 10.48 15.50
C ASN A 171 -9.14 11.76 14.67
N ASN A 172 -10.35 12.22 14.33
CA ASN A 172 -10.60 13.44 13.56
C ASN A 172 -9.72 13.66 12.31
N LEU A 173 -9.32 12.57 11.64
CA LEU A 173 -8.63 12.60 10.36
C LEU A 173 -9.54 12.06 9.24
N ASP A 174 -9.62 12.79 8.14
CA ASP A 174 -10.23 12.32 6.88
C ASP A 174 -9.20 12.09 5.80
N VAL A 175 -9.50 11.15 4.91
CA VAL A 175 -8.81 11.01 3.64
C VAL A 175 -9.72 11.47 2.50
N VAL A 176 -9.25 12.45 1.74
CA VAL A 176 -9.91 12.91 0.52
C VAL A 176 -9.30 12.16 -0.65
N ILE A 177 -10.09 11.28 -1.26
CA ILE A 177 -9.64 10.43 -2.36
C ILE A 177 -9.84 11.16 -3.68
N VAL A 178 -8.78 11.30 -4.47
CA VAL A 178 -8.76 12.07 -5.71
C VAL A 178 -8.53 11.14 -6.91
N PRO A 179 -9.54 10.90 -7.77
CA PRO A 179 -9.35 10.17 -9.01
C PRO A 179 -8.29 10.82 -9.91
N LEU A 180 -7.42 10.01 -10.50
CA LEU A 180 -6.42 10.45 -11.44
C LEU A 180 -7.03 10.56 -12.84
N ALA A 181 -6.68 11.61 -13.57
CA ALA A 181 -7.13 11.82 -14.95
C ALA A 181 -6.54 10.72 -15.85
N GLY A 182 -7.36 10.19 -16.77
CA GLY A 182 -6.95 9.10 -17.66
C GLY A 182 -6.94 7.70 -17.02
N ALA A 183 -6.96 7.59 -15.69
CA ALA A 183 -7.16 6.30 -15.03
C ALA A 183 -8.56 5.73 -15.31
N ARG A 184 -8.66 4.40 -15.32
CA ARG A 184 -9.94 3.68 -15.37
C ARG A 184 -10.21 3.02 -14.03
N TYR A 185 -11.45 3.12 -13.57
CA TYR A 185 -11.91 2.58 -12.28
C TYR A 185 -13.01 1.56 -12.49
N GLU A 186 -12.74 0.58 -13.35
CA GLU A 186 -13.78 -0.34 -13.77
C GLU A 186 -14.00 -1.44 -12.72
N ASN A 187 -15.25 -1.89 -12.58
CA ASN A 187 -15.51 -3.05 -11.73
C ASN A 187 -14.99 -4.33 -12.37
N HIS A 188 -14.24 -5.12 -11.60
CA HIS A 188 -13.62 -6.38 -12.01
C HIS A 188 -13.64 -7.41 -10.88
N GLY A 189 -13.41 -8.68 -11.24
CA GLY A 189 -13.24 -9.81 -10.33
C GLY A 189 -14.54 -10.46 -9.86
N ILE A 190 -14.41 -11.60 -9.19
CA ILE A 190 -15.52 -12.42 -8.68
C ILE A 190 -16.37 -11.64 -7.67
N LYS A 191 -15.73 -10.78 -6.85
CA LYS A 191 -16.41 -9.92 -5.88
C LYS A 191 -17.03 -8.67 -6.52
N TYR A 192 -16.72 -8.36 -7.78
CA TYR A 192 -17.16 -7.17 -8.52
C TYR A 192 -16.81 -5.84 -7.84
N TRP A 193 -15.53 -5.51 -7.79
CA TRP A 193 -15.00 -4.31 -7.12
C TRP A 193 -14.31 -3.37 -8.11
N PRO A 194 -14.28 -2.04 -7.84
CA PRO A 194 -13.52 -1.13 -8.67
C PRO A 194 -12.03 -1.52 -8.66
N VAL A 195 -11.42 -1.57 -9.83
CA VAL A 195 -9.98 -1.83 -9.99
C VAL A 195 -9.35 -0.60 -10.62
N PRO A 196 -8.45 0.10 -9.89
CA PRO A 196 -7.67 1.20 -10.45
C PRO A 196 -6.72 0.68 -11.54
N LEU A 197 -6.96 1.07 -12.78
CA LEU A 197 -6.09 0.85 -13.94
C LEU A 197 -5.42 2.19 -14.27
N LEU A 198 -4.11 2.27 -13.96
CA LEU A 198 -3.38 3.54 -13.95
C LEU A 198 -2.47 3.74 -15.17
N THR A 199 -2.49 2.82 -16.15
CA THR A 199 -1.58 2.83 -17.30
C THR A 199 -1.80 3.98 -18.28
N GLU A 200 -2.96 4.65 -18.19
CA GLU A 200 -3.39 5.73 -19.07
C GLU A 200 -3.46 7.07 -18.32
N VAL A 201 -2.84 7.16 -17.13
CA VAL A 201 -2.87 8.38 -16.31
C VAL A 201 -2.19 9.54 -17.01
N ASP A 202 -2.86 10.68 -17.05
CA ASP A 202 -2.30 11.97 -17.43
C ASP A 202 -1.82 12.70 -16.17
N PRO A 203 -0.49 12.82 -15.95
CA PRO A 203 0.04 13.40 -14.72
C PRO A 203 -0.24 14.90 -14.60
N ASP A 204 -0.20 15.66 -15.71
CA ASP A 204 -0.37 17.11 -15.69
C ASP A 204 -1.82 17.49 -15.35
N VAL A 205 -2.78 16.77 -15.94
CA VAL A 205 -4.20 16.98 -15.62
C VAL A 205 -4.51 16.50 -14.21
N SER A 206 -3.94 15.37 -13.79
CA SER A 206 -4.11 14.84 -12.43
C SER A 206 -3.57 15.81 -11.37
N PHE A 207 -2.42 16.43 -11.63
CA PHE A 207 -1.84 17.45 -10.76
C PHE A 207 -2.80 18.63 -10.56
N ARG A 208 -3.40 19.15 -11.64
CA ARG A 208 -4.37 20.25 -11.55
C ARG A 208 -5.62 19.88 -10.76
N GLU A 209 -6.10 18.65 -10.88
CA GLU A 209 -7.24 18.16 -10.08
C GLU A 209 -6.89 17.99 -8.59
N LEU A 210 -5.65 17.56 -8.28
CA LEU A 210 -5.13 17.51 -6.91
C LEU A 210 -5.02 18.92 -6.32
N GLU A 211 -4.45 19.87 -7.06
CA GLU A 211 -4.31 21.28 -6.64
C GLU A 211 -5.68 21.91 -6.33
N LYS A 212 -6.63 21.81 -7.26
CA LYS A 212 -8.00 22.29 -7.06
C LYS A 212 -8.70 21.64 -5.86
N THR A 213 -8.42 20.36 -5.61
CA THR A 213 -8.96 19.65 -4.44
C THR A 213 -8.30 20.14 -3.15
N ALA A 214 -6.99 20.38 -3.17
CA ALA A 214 -6.25 20.95 -2.04
C ALA A 214 -6.81 22.33 -1.67
N GLU A 215 -7.01 23.21 -2.65
CA GLU A 215 -7.61 24.53 -2.45
C GLU A 215 -9.00 24.44 -1.80
N ARG A 216 -9.87 23.55 -2.30
CA ARG A 216 -11.21 23.34 -1.75
C ARG A 216 -11.19 22.91 -0.29
N HIS A 217 -10.17 22.15 0.11
CA HIS A 217 -10.02 21.61 1.45
C HIS A 217 -9.00 22.36 2.31
N ALA A 218 -8.47 23.50 1.84
CA ALA A 218 -7.31 24.19 2.41
C ALA A 218 -7.44 24.47 3.91
N GLY A 219 -8.63 24.84 4.38
CA GLY A 219 -8.88 25.13 5.80
C GLY A 219 -8.70 23.94 6.76
N TYR A 220 -8.58 22.72 6.25
CA TYR A 220 -8.39 21.50 7.04
C TYR A 220 -7.26 20.61 6.51
N LEU A 221 -6.56 21.03 5.45
CA LEU A 221 -5.57 20.21 4.78
C LEU A 221 -4.27 20.15 5.59
N THR A 222 -3.83 18.95 5.95
CA THR A 222 -2.60 18.71 6.72
C THR A 222 -1.52 17.97 5.92
N GLY A 223 -1.85 17.37 4.79
CA GLY A 223 -0.84 16.74 3.94
C GLY A 223 -1.38 16.04 2.70
N ILE A 224 -0.46 15.45 1.95
CA ILE A 224 -0.71 14.65 0.74
C ILE A 224 0.10 13.36 0.89
N THR A 225 -0.47 12.25 0.42
CA THR A 225 0.18 10.95 0.45
C THR A 225 -0.01 10.20 -0.86
N SER A 226 0.98 9.40 -1.26
CA SER A 226 0.91 8.52 -2.43
C SER A 226 1.90 7.37 -2.26
N LEU A 227 1.69 6.30 -2.99
CA LEU A 227 2.69 5.24 -3.15
C LEU A 227 3.77 5.79 -4.08
N GLY A 228 4.94 6.13 -3.53
CA GLY A 228 6.09 6.56 -4.32
C GLY A 228 6.59 5.43 -5.23
N TYR A 229 5.89 5.19 -6.34
CA TYR A 229 6.10 4.05 -7.25
C TYR A 229 7.52 3.99 -7.80
N ASP A 230 8.20 5.13 -7.89
CA ASP A 230 9.55 5.26 -8.45
C ASP A 230 10.65 5.38 -7.38
N THR A 231 10.34 5.13 -6.10
CA THR A 231 11.31 5.26 -5.01
C THR A 231 12.42 4.20 -5.15
N PRO A 232 13.71 4.56 -5.33
CA PRO A 232 14.78 3.56 -5.43
C PRO A 232 14.79 2.62 -4.21
N GLY A 233 14.81 1.30 -4.46
CA GLY A 233 14.82 0.28 -3.40
C GLY A 233 13.46 -0.08 -2.77
N TYR A 234 12.39 0.64 -3.10
CA TYR A 234 11.01 0.33 -2.64
C TYR A 234 9.96 0.45 -3.76
N GLY A 235 10.35 1.03 -4.89
CA GLY A 235 9.51 1.33 -6.03
C GLY A 235 9.00 0.05 -6.69
N TYR A 236 7.78 0.14 -7.20
CA TYR A 236 7.20 -0.88 -8.07
C TYR A 236 7.69 -0.71 -9.53
N GLY A 237 8.65 0.18 -9.77
CA GLY A 237 9.27 0.49 -11.06
C GLY A 237 10.59 -0.24 -11.31
#